data_AF-A0A3B9VL52-F1
#
_entry.id   AF-A0A3B9VL52-F1
#
_cell.length_a   1.000
_cell.length_b   1.000
_cell.length_c   1.000
_cell.angle_alpha   90.00
_cell.angle_beta   90.00
_cell.angle_gamma   90.00
#
_symmetry.space_group_name_H-M   'P 1'
#
loop_
_entity.id
_entity.type
_entity.pdbx_description
1 polymer ?
#
loop_
_entity_poly.entity_id
_entity_poly.type
_entity_poly.pdbx_seq_one_letter_code
_entity_poly.pdbx_strand_id
1 'polypeptide(L)'
;PPELRAFDDKIADVRKEKESAIDGQDFEKAASLRDKEKQLMVEKSEREKSWKAGDLDVVSEVDEELIAEVLSTATGIPVFKLTEAETSRLLRMEDELHKRVIGQEQAIKALSQAIRRTRAGLKDPKRPGG
;
A
#
# COMPACT_ATOMS: atom_id res chain seq x y z
N PRO A 1 -6.17 -17.35 1.70
CA PRO A 1 -7.24 -17.71 2.66
C PRO A 1 -7.42 -19.24 2.76
N PRO A 2 -7.64 -19.80 3.96
CA PRO A 2 -7.84 -21.26 4.15
C PRO A 2 -9.05 -21.81 3.36
N GLU A 3 -10.09 -21.00 3.13
CA GLU A 3 -11.26 -21.40 2.32
C GLU A 3 -10.91 -21.70 0.86
N LEU A 4 -10.01 -20.93 0.23
CA LEU A 4 -9.62 -21.16 -1.17
C LEU A 4 -8.83 -22.45 -1.35
N ARG A 5 -8.00 -22.83 -0.37
CA ARG A 5 -7.30 -24.13 -0.37
C ARG A 5 -8.27 -25.31 -0.30
N ALA A 6 -9.32 -25.20 0.51
CA ALA A 6 -10.34 -26.24 0.61
C ALA A 6 -11.09 -26.49 -0.72
N PHE A 7 -11.24 -25.46 -1.57
CA PHE A 7 -11.78 -25.63 -2.92
C PHE A 7 -10.79 -26.35 -3.84
N ASP A 8 -9.51 -26.03 -3.76
CA ASP A 8 -8.47 -26.70 -4.54
C ASP A 8 -8.37 -28.19 -4.22
N ASP A 9 -8.41 -28.54 -2.93
CA ASP A 9 -8.40 -29.94 -2.49
C ASP A 9 -9.62 -30.70 -3.01
N LYS A 10 -10.83 -30.11 -2.89
CA LYS A 10 -12.07 -30.72 -3.42
C LYS A 10 -12.05 -30.90 -4.94
N ILE A 11 -11.49 -29.94 -5.69
CA ILE A 11 -11.36 -30.05 -7.15
C ILE A 11 -10.38 -31.16 -7.52
N ALA A 12 -9.27 -31.28 -6.78
CA ALA A 12 -8.29 -32.35 -6.98
C ALA A 12 -8.90 -33.73 -6.74
N ASP A 13 -9.68 -33.89 -5.68
CA ASP A 13 -10.38 -35.14 -5.36
C ASP A 13 -11.39 -35.53 -6.47
N VAL A 14 -12.25 -34.58 -6.87
CA VAL A 14 -13.24 -34.82 -7.94
C VAL A 14 -12.56 -35.14 -9.28
N ARG A 15 -11.43 -34.52 -9.59
CA ARG A 15 -10.64 -34.88 -10.79
C ARG A 15 -10.15 -36.31 -10.74
N LYS A 16 -9.61 -36.74 -9.60
CA LYS A 16 -9.12 -38.11 -9.41
C LYS A 16 -10.24 -39.14 -9.51
N GLU A 17 -11.41 -38.85 -8.93
CA GLU A 17 -12.60 -39.70 -9.06
C GLU A 17 -13.09 -39.77 -10.51
N LYS A 18 -13.06 -38.64 -11.23
CA LYS A 18 -13.47 -38.58 -12.64
C LYS A 18 -12.54 -39.43 -13.52
N GLU A 19 -11.23 -39.32 -13.31
CA GLU A 19 -10.23 -40.12 -14.04
C GLU A 19 -10.42 -41.62 -13.76
N SER A 20 -10.65 -41.99 -12.49
CA SER A 20 -10.97 -43.37 -12.12
C SER A 20 -12.27 -43.88 -12.76
N ALA A 21 -13.28 -43.02 -12.92
CA ALA A 21 -14.54 -43.37 -13.59
C ALA A 21 -14.36 -43.54 -15.11
N ILE A 22 -13.50 -42.72 -15.74
CA ILE A 22 -13.15 -42.86 -17.15
C ILE A 22 -12.41 -44.18 -17.40
N ASP A 23 -11.43 -44.50 -16.55
CA ASP A 23 -10.68 -45.75 -16.63
C ASP A 23 -11.59 -46.98 -16.43
N GLY A 24 -12.58 -46.86 -15.54
CA GLY A 24 -13.63 -47.86 -15.34
C GLY A 24 -14.72 -47.89 -16.41
N GLN A 25 -14.63 -47.04 -17.45
CA GLN A 25 -15.62 -46.87 -18.52
C GLN A 25 -17.03 -46.50 -18.03
N ASP A 26 -17.14 -45.94 -16.82
CA ASP A 26 -18.38 -45.43 -16.25
C ASP A 26 -18.58 -43.97 -16.70
N PHE A 27 -19.04 -43.82 -17.94
CA PHE A 27 -19.20 -42.51 -18.58
C PHE A 27 -20.30 -41.65 -17.97
N GLU A 28 -21.32 -42.27 -17.38
CA GLU A 28 -22.42 -41.55 -16.71
C GLU A 28 -21.90 -40.91 -15.42
N LYS A 29 -21.16 -41.66 -14.61
CA LYS A 29 -20.49 -41.11 -13.43
C LYS A 29 -19.45 -40.07 -13.79
N ALA A 30 -18.64 -40.31 -14.82
CA ALA A 30 -17.65 -39.34 -15.29
C ALA A 30 -18.30 -38.01 -15.75
N ALA A 31 -19.45 -38.07 -16.42
CA ALA A 31 -20.21 -36.88 -16.80
C ALA A 31 -20.69 -36.08 -15.57
N SER A 32 -21.24 -36.78 -14.57
CA SER A 32 -21.68 -36.14 -13.31
C SER A 32 -20.51 -35.48 -12.56
N LEU A 33 -19.35 -36.13 -12.52
CA LEU A 33 -18.14 -35.61 -11.87
C LEU A 33 -17.54 -34.43 -12.64
N ARG A 34 -17.60 -34.42 -13.97
CA ARG A 34 -17.20 -33.28 -14.81
C ARG A 34 -18.06 -32.05 -14.50
N ASP A 35 -19.37 -32.24 -14.40
CA ASP A 35 -20.28 -31.12 -14.12
C ASP A 35 -20.08 -30.60 -12.69
N LYS A 36 -19.82 -31.49 -11.72
CA LYS A 36 -19.44 -31.13 -10.35
C LYS A 36 -18.11 -30.38 -10.27
N GLU A 37 -17.09 -30.81 -11.02
CA GLU A 37 -15.80 -30.10 -11.13
C GLU A 37 -16.02 -28.67 -11.66
N LYS A 38 -16.85 -28.53 -12.70
CA LYS A 38 -17.17 -27.22 -13.29
C LYS A 38 -17.87 -26.31 -12.28
N GLN A 39 -18.83 -26.83 -11.51
CA GLN A 39 -19.51 -26.06 -10.45
C GLN A 39 -18.52 -25.58 -9.39
N LEU A 40 -17.65 -26.46 -8.88
CA LEU A 40 -16.63 -26.10 -7.89
C LEU A 40 -15.64 -25.06 -8.41
N MET A 41 -15.26 -25.11 -9.69
CA MET A 41 -14.41 -24.08 -10.31
C MET A 41 -15.12 -22.72 -10.41
N VAL A 42 -16.41 -22.70 -10.75
CA VAL A 42 -17.19 -21.46 -10.79
C VAL A 42 -17.31 -20.87 -9.38
N GLU A 43 -17.66 -21.68 -8.39
CA GLU A 43 -17.78 -21.24 -6.99
C GLU A 43 -16.44 -20.72 -6.45
N LYS A 44 -15.32 -21.39 -6.75
CA LYS A 44 -13.98 -20.90 -6.41
C LYS A 44 -13.71 -19.55 -7.07
N SER A 45 -14.01 -19.38 -8.36
CA SER A 45 -13.81 -18.13 -9.09
C SER A 45 -14.64 -16.98 -8.54
N GLU A 46 -15.90 -17.24 -8.16
CA GLU A 46 -16.77 -16.24 -7.51
C GLU A 46 -16.27 -15.88 -6.12
N ARG A 47 -15.82 -16.87 -5.33
CA ARG A 47 -15.22 -16.65 -4.01
C ARG A 47 -13.91 -15.88 -4.12
N GLU A 48 -13.08 -16.17 -5.12
CA GLU A 48 -11.83 -15.45 -5.38
C GLU A 48 -12.10 -14.02 -5.86
N LYS A 49 -13.10 -13.82 -6.72
CA LYS A 49 -13.53 -12.47 -7.16
C LYS A 49 -14.11 -11.67 -6.01
N SER A 50 -14.96 -12.25 -5.17
CA SER A 50 -15.53 -11.56 -4.00
C SER A 50 -14.47 -11.28 -2.94
N TRP A 51 -13.51 -12.18 -2.75
CA TRP A 51 -12.35 -11.93 -1.89
C TRP A 51 -11.47 -10.80 -2.44
N LYS A 52 -11.13 -10.83 -3.73
CA LYS A 52 -10.41 -9.73 -4.39
C LYS A 52 -11.21 -8.43 -4.41
N ALA A 53 -12.53 -8.49 -4.54
CA ALA A 53 -13.44 -7.33 -4.52
C ALA A 53 -13.54 -6.72 -3.12
N GLY A 54 -13.59 -7.55 -2.08
CA GLY A 54 -13.50 -7.12 -0.68
C GLY A 54 -12.12 -6.53 -0.35
N ASP A 55 -11.05 -7.08 -0.93
CA ASP A 55 -9.71 -6.48 -0.94
C ASP A 55 -9.62 -5.25 -1.87
N LEU A 56 -10.56 -5.03 -2.79
CA LEU A 56 -10.60 -3.85 -3.69
C LEU A 56 -11.35 -2.69 -3.04
N ASP A 57 -12.15 -2.91 -2.01
CA ASP A 57 -12.59 -1.86 -1.07
C ASP A 57 -11.44 -1.45 -0.14
N VAL A 58 -10.40 -2.29 -0.07
CA VAL A 58 -9.03 -1.91 0.29
C VAL A 58 -8.27 -1.59 -1.00
N VAL A 59 -8.76 -0.62 -1.78
CA VAL A 59 -7.79 0.20 -2.50
C VAL A 59 -6.87 0.69 -1.40
N SER A 60 -5.67 0.11 -1.34
CA SER A 60 -4.61 0.58 -0.47
C SER A 60 -4.30 1.97 -0.96
N GLU A 61 -5.09 2.95 -0.50
CA GLU A 61 -4.75 4.36 -0.61
C GLU A 61 -3.38 4.42 0.05
N VAL A 62 -2.37 4.70 -0.77
CA VAL A 62 -1.01 4.80 -0.27
C VAL A 62 -0.96 6.14 0.45
N ASP A 63 -1.39 6.14 1.70
CA ASP A 63 -1.37 7.32 2.55
C ASP A 63 0.07 7.70 2.85
N GLU A 64 0.30 9.00 3.00
CA GLU A 64 1.61 9.55 3.37
C GLU A 64 2.15 8.89 4.66
N GLU A 65 1.25 8.43 5.55
CA GLU A 65 1.57 7.71 6.78
C GLU A 65 2.19 6.33 6.51
N LEU A 66 1.66 5.56 5.55
CA LEU A 66 2.18 4.25 5.18
C LEU A 66 3.56 4.36 4.52
N ILE A 67 3.76 5.36 3.65
CA ILE A 67 5.07 5.65 3.05
C ILE A 67 6.08 6.02 4.15
N ALA A 68 5.66 6.86 5.10
CA ALA A 68 6.50 7.28 6.21
C ALA A 68 6.89 6.12 7.13
N GLU A 69 5.98 5.16 7.37
CA GLU A 69 6.25 3.95 8.16
C GLU A 69 7.30 3.06 7.49
N VAL A 70 7.17 2.83 6.18
CA VAL A 70 8.15 2.03 5.41
C VAL A 70 9.53 2.71 5.39
N LEU A 71 9.58 4.02 5.14
CA LEU A 71 10.83 4.79 5.18
C LEU A 71 11.44 4.83 6.59
N SER A 72 10.61 4.93 7.62
CA SER A 72 11.06 4.90 9.02
C SER A 72 11.62 3.54 9.40
N THR A 73 11.01 2.45 8.94
CA THR A 73 11.50 1.08 9.17
C THR A 73 12.83 0.85 8.45
N ALA A 74 12.98 1.37 7.23
CA ALA A 74 14.20 1.23 6.44
C ALA A 74 15.38 2.07 6.97
N THR A 75 15.12 3.24 7.55
CA THR A 75 16.15 4.21 7.98
C THR A 75 16.29 4.35 9.50
N GLY A 76 15.34 3.82 10.28
CA GLY A 76 15.27 3.94 11.74
C GLY A 76 14.82 5.31 12.25
N ILE A 77 14.48 6.26 11.39
CA ILE A 77 14.16 7.64 11.77
C ILE A 77 12.65 7.89 11.62
N PRO A 78 11.91 8.24 12.69
CA PRO A 78 10.47 8.52 12.60
C PRO A 78 10.22 9.85 11.87
N VAL A 79 9.80 9.76 10.60
CA VAL A 79 9.59 10.91 9.72
C VAL A 79 8.46 11.81 10.24
N PHE A 80 7.37 11.25 10.77
CA PHE A 80 6.23 12.01 11.28
C PHE A 80 6.55 12.85 12.53
N LYS A 81 7.38 12.33 13.44
CA LYS A 81 7.85 13.11 14.61
C LYS A 81 8.83 14.21 14.20
N LEU A 82 9.57 13.99 13.11
CA LEU A 82 10.50 14.99 12.57
C LEU A 82 9.74 16.16 11.92
N THR A 83 8.65 15.90 11.18
CA THR A 83 7.90 16.94 10.46
C THR A 83 7.21 17.94 11.40
N GLU A 84 6.63 17.50 12.52
CA GLU A 84 6.00 18.41 13.50
C GLU A 84 7.03 19.29 14.23
N ALA A 85 8.13 18.66 14.69
CA ALA A 85 9.23 19.36 15.35
C ALA A 85 9.95 20.33 14.38
N GLU A 86 10.11 19.93 13.13
CA GLU A 86 10.68 20.76 12.07
C GLU A 86 9.76 21.94 11.74
N THR A 87 8.45 21.74 11.66
CA THR A 87 7.47 22.82 11.44
C THR A 87 7.52 23.86 12.56
N SER A 88 7.56 23.41 13.81
CA SER A 88 7.70 24.28 14.98
C SER A 88 9.03 25.06 14.97
N ARG A 89 10.11 24.41 14.54
CA ARG A 89 11.43 25.05 14.39
C ARG A 89 11.45 26.07 13.26
N LEU A 90 10.79 25.80 12.14
CA LEU A 90 10.65 26.73 11.02
C LEU A 90 9.85 27.97 11.40
N LEU A 91 8.80 27.81 12.22
CA LEU A 91 7.99 28.93 12.72
C LEU A 91 8.81 29.89 13.58
N ARG A 92 9.67 29.36 14.45
CA ARG A 92 10.52 30.13 15.39
C ARG A 92 11.92 30.47 14.85
N MET A 93 12.17 30.20 13.57
CA MET A 93 13.50 30.32 12.96
C MET A 93 14.04 31.75 13.00
N GLU A 94 13.21 32.75 12.72
CA GLU A 94 13.60 34.17 12.73
C GLU A 94 14.04 34.62 14.13
N ASP A 95 13.24 34.28 15.15
CA ASP A 95 13.55 34.61 16.55
C ASP A 95 14.83 33.94 17.04
N GLU A 96 15.04 32.66 16.68
CA GLU A 96 16.26 31.92 17.03
C GLU A 96 17.51 32.49 16.33
N LEU A 97 17.38 32.97 15.09
CA LEU A 97 18.49 33.60 14.37
C LEU A 97 18.83 34.98 14.95
N HIS A 98 17.84 35.78 15.37
CA HIS A 98 18.07 37.07 16.03
C HIS A 98 18.76 36.97 17.39
N LYS A 99 18.63 35.84 18.09
CA LYS A 99 19.40 35.59 19.32
C LYS A 99 20.90 35.46 19.07
N ARG A 100 21.30 35.06 17.86
CA ARG A 100 22.70 34.79 17.49
C ARG A 100 23.30 35.83 16.56
N VAL A 101 22.48 36.52 15.78
CA VAL A 101 22.88 37.52 14.80
C VAL A 101 22.26 38.85 15.20
N ILE A 102 23.11 39.83 15.50
CA ILE A 102 22.70 41.17 15.90
C ILE A 102 22.65 42.04 14.64
N GLY A 103 21.47 42.55 14.29
CA GLY A 103 21.22 43.32 13.07
C GLY A 103 20.85 42.46 11.85
N GLN A 104 20.80 43.06 10.66
CA GLN A 104 20.45 42.38 9.39
C GLN A 104 19.05 41.75 9.34
N GLU A 105 18.06 42.42 9.93
CA GLU A 105 16.64 42.02 9.95
C GLU A 105 16.12 41.59 8.57
N GLN A 106 16.44 42.37 7.53
CA GLN A 106 15.98 42.11 6.18
C GLN A 106 16.56 40.81 5.59
N ALA A 107 17.82 40.48 5.93
CA ALA A 107 18.47 39.27 5.44
C ALA A 107 17.93 38.02 6.16
N ILE A 108 17.71 38.10 7.47
CA ILE A 108 17.18 37.00 8.28
C ILE A 108 15.75 36.67 7.87
N LYS A 109 14.92 37.69 7.64
CA LYS A 109 13.56 37.53 7.12
C LYS A 109 13.54 36.92 5.72
N ALA A 110 14.40 37.40 4.81
CA ALA A 110 14.48 36.85 3.45
C ALA A 110 14.91 35.36 3.44
N LEU A 111 15.91 35.02 4.26
CA LEU A 111 16.43 33.65 4.36
C LEU A 111 15.39 32.70 5.00
N SER A 112 14.76 33.12 6.09
CA SER A 112 13.74 32.32 6.79
C SER A 112 12.52 32.08 5.89
N GLN A 113 12.13 33.09 5.09
CA GLN A 113 11.06 32.95 4.11
C GLN A 113 11.44 32.00 2.96
N ALA A 114 12.68 32.06 2.47
CA ALA A 114 13.18 31.17 1.42
C ALA A 114 13.24 29.70 1.87
N ILE A 115 13.72 29.45 3.09
CA ILE A 115 13.79 28.10 3.68
C ILE A 115 12.38 27.54 3.90
N ARG A 116 11.44 28.35 4.44
CA ARG A 116 10.05 27.93 4.66
C ARG A 116 9.33 27.60 3.36
N ARG A 117 9.54 28.41 2.30
CA ARG A 117 8.97 28.16 0.97
C ARG A 117 9.48 26.86 0.36
N THR A 118 10.77 26.58 0.51
CA THR A 118 11.41 25.35 0.01
C THR A 118 10.91 24.11 0.75
N ARG A 119 10.75 24.20 2.07
CA ARG A 119 10.23 23.10 2.90
C ARG A 119 8.73 22.86 2.75
N ALA A 120 7.93 23.89 2.47
CA ALA A 120 6.50 23.76 2.19
C ALA A 120 6.18 23.24 0.78
N GLY A 121 7.20 22.87 -0.02
CA GLY A 121 6.99 22.39 -1.39
C GLY A 121 6.52 23.46 -2.39
N LEU A 122 6.41 24.74 -1.97
CA LEU A 122 6.00 25.87 -2.82
C LEU A 122 7.14 26.39 -3.71
N LYS A 123 8.04 25.49 -4.12
CA LYS A 123 9.22 25.80 -4.94
C LYS A 123 8.88 25.57 -6.41
N ASP A 124 9.32 26.49 -7.28
CA ASP A 124 9.32 26.27 -8.72
C ASP A 124 10.22 25.07 -9.08
N PRO A 125 9.69 24.00 -9.69
CA PRO A 125 10.44 22.80 -10.04
C PRO A 125 11.68 23.07 -10.91
N LYS A 126 11.73 24.22 -11.60
CA LYS A 126 12.78 24.56 -12.58
C LYS A 126 13.92 25.43 -12.03
N ARG A 127 13.94 25.76 -10.73
CA ARG A 127 15.02 26.57 -10.16
C ARG A 127 15.92 25.78 -9.20
N PRO A 128 17.26 25.90 -9.29
CA PRO A 128 18.16 25.36 -8.27
C PRO A 128 17.88 26.02 -6.91
N GLY A 129 18.02 25.25 -5.83
CA GLY A 129 17.72 25.72 -4.48
C GLY A 129 18.68 26.85 -4.08
N GLY A 130 18.11 28.02 -3.83
CA GLY A 130 18.78 29.21 -3.31
C GLY A 130 17.78 30.02 -2.49
#